data_AF-A0AAU2MQJ5-F1
#
_entry.id   AF-A0AAU2MQJ5-F1
#
_cell.length_a   1.000
_cell.length_b   1.000
_cell.length_c   1.000
_cell.angle_alpha   90.00
_cell.angle_beta   90.00
_cell.angle_gamma   90.00
#
_symmetry.space_group_name_H-M   'P 1'
#
loop_
_entity.id
_entity.type
_entity.pdbx_description
1 polymer ?
#
loop_
_entity_poly.entity_id
_entity_poly.type
_entity_poly.pdbx_seq_one_letter_code
_entity_poly.pdbx_strand_id
1 'polypeptide(L)'
;MTKTPPSEADRQLIQACCEQGFPLKASRLATWRKHGLVPEPEPYYLGGRGGSRRVYPPGTELQVLCLAACGALHPRMSPFDLLLLAFFAEAPLPFIPTEPLKAALALVYFGSRADQRDEQQSVFDAIPAD
;
A
#
# COMPACT_ATOMS: atom_id res chain seq x y z
N MET A 1 3.22 6.27 -21.58
CA MET A 1 2.82 4.92 -21.10
C MET A 1 1.32 4.79 -21.28
N THR A 2 0.86 3.91 -22.15
CA THR A 2 -0.57 3.63 -22.37
C THR A 2 -1.16 3.12 -21.07
N LYS A 3 -2.14 3.85 -20.50
CA LYS A 3 -2.85 3.39 -19.30
C LYS A 3 -3.67 2.16 -19.70
N THR A 4 -3.19 0.98 -19.36
CA THR A 4 -3.99 -0.24 -19.46
C THR A 4 -5.26 -0.03 -18.64
N PRO A 5 -6.46 -0.25 -19.22
CA PRO A 5 -7.70 -0.07 -18.50
C PRO A 5 -7.76 -1.03 -17.30
N PRO A 6 -8.43 -0.64 -16.20
CA PRO A 6 -8.58 -1.51 -15.04
C PRO A 6 -9.31 -2.80 -15.43
N SER A 7 -8.82 -3.91 -14.91
CA SER A 7 -9.44 -5.23 -15.08
C SER A 7 -10.83 -5.26 -14.44
N GLU A 8 -11.65 -6.26 -14.77
CA GLU A 8 -12.97 -6.41 -14.16
C GLU A 8 -12.87 -6.56 -12.62
N ALA A 9 -11.91 -7.34 -12.13
CA ALA A 9 -11.64 -7.49 -10.70
C ALA A 9 -11.24 -6.16 -10.04
N ASP A 10 -10.41 -5.34 -10.72
CA ASP A 10 -10.06 -4.00 -10.21
C ASP A 10 -11.27 -3.09 -10.12
N ARG A 11 -12.17 -3.15 -11.12
CA ARG A 11 -13.41 -2.35 -11.13
C ARG A 11 -14.31 -2.71 -9.95
N GLN A 12 -14.40 -3.98 -9.59
CA GLN A 12 -15.18 -4.43 -8.43
C GLN A 12 -14.65 -3.82 -7.13
N LEU A 13 -13.34 -3.87 -6.89
CA LEU A 13 -12.73 -3.25 -5.71
C LEU A 13 -12.92 -1.73 -5.69
N ILE A 14 -12.72 -1.07 -6.83
CA ILE A 14 -12.90 0.38 -6.96
C ILE A 14 -14.36 0.78 -6.66
N GLN A 15 -15.31 0.02 -7.20
CA GLN A 15 -16.74 0.25 -6.99
C GLN A 15 -17.12 0.05 -5.53
N ALA A 16 -16.67 -1.05 -4.89
CA ALA A 16 -16.92 -1.30 -3.47
C ALA A 16 -16.39 -0.17 -2.57
N CYS A 17 -15.18 0.34 -2.85
CA CYS A 17 -14.65 1.48 -2.11
C CYS A 17 -15.48 2.77 -2.33
N CYS A 18 -15.94 3.00 -3.55
CA CYS A 18 -16.79 4.15 -3.89
C CYS A 18 -18.13 4.10 -3.14
N GLU A 19 -18.77 2.92 -3.09
CA GLU A 19 -20.02 2.69 -2.37
C GLU A 19 -19.88 2.92 -0.86
N GLN A 20 -18.69 2.69 -0.31
CA GLN A 20 -18.35 2.97 1.09
C GLN A 20 -17.85 4.41 1.33
N GLY A 21 -17.91 5.28 0.33
CA GLY A 21 -17.53 6.70 0.46
C GLY A 21 -16.03 6.98 0.32
N PHE A 22 -15.23 6.01 -0.11
CA PHE A 22 -13.78 6.15 -0.29
C PHE A 22 -13.38 6.00 -1.77
N PRO A 23 -13.54 7.05 -2.60
CA PRO A 23 -13.29 6.93 -4.04
C PRO A 23 -11.83 6.57 -4.34
N LEU A 24 -11.63 5.42 -4.98
CA LEU A 24 -10.31 4.87 -5.29
C LEU A 24 -9.96 4.99 -6.78
N LYS A 25 -8.79 5.55 -7.09
CA LYS A 25 -8.27 5.59 -8.46
C LYS A 25 -7.60 4.26 -8.82
N ALA A 26 -7.85 3.75 -10.03
CA ALA A 26 -7.20 2.54 -10.54
C ALA A 26 -5.66 2.59 -10.48
N SER A 27 -5.05 3.77 -10.72
CA SER A 27 -3.60 3.95 -10.60
C SER A 27 -3.10 3.75 -9.17
N ARG A 28 -3.90 4.13 -8.17
CA ARG A 28 -3.54 3.96 -6.76
C ARG A 28 -3.58 2.50 -6.36
N LEU A 29 -4.62 1.78 -6.78
CA LEU A 29 -4.71 0.33 -6.59
C LEU A 29 -3.54 -0.41 -7.26
N ALA A 30 -3.15 -0.01 -8.47
CA ALA A 30 -1.97 -0.56 -9.15
C ALA A 30 -0.67 -0.28 -8.38
N THR A 31 -0.51 0.93 -7.83
CA THR A 31 0.62 1.24 -6.96
C THR A 31 0.62 0.37 -5.70
N TRP A 32 -0.51 0.19 -5.03
CA TRP A 32 -0.59 -0.66 -3.84
C TRP A 32 -0.20 -2.11 -4.12
N ARG A 33 -0.65 -2.68 -5.25
CA ARG A 33 -0.21 -4.01 -5.69
C ARG A 33 1.29 -4.08 -5.96
N LYS A 34 1.83 -3.11 -6.69
CA LYS A 34 3.27 -3.02 -6.99
C LYS A 34 4.12 -2.99 -5.71
N HIS A 35 3.62 -2.37 -4.64
CA HIS A 35 4.28 -2.29 -3.35
C HIS A 35 3.89 -3.43 -2.37
N GLY A 36 3.11 -4.42 -2.82
CA GLY A 36 2.75 -5.60 -2.04
C GLY A 36 1.70 -5.36 -0.95
N LEU A 37 1.03 -4.20 -0.92
CA LEU A 37 -0.02 -3.90 0.07
C LEU A 37 -1.32 -4.69 -0.19
N VAL A 38 -1.54 -5.03 -1.47
CA VAL A 38 -2.70 -5.73 -1.99
C VAL A 38 -2.17 -6.87 -2.88
N PRO A 39 -2.70 -8.09 -2.78
CA PRO A 39 -2.26 -9.22 -3.60
C PRO A 39 -2.58 -8.96 -5.08
N GLU A 40 -1.96 -9.73 -5.96
CA GLU A 40 -2.39 -9.79 -7.36
C GLU A 40 -3.66 -10.66 -7.49
N PRO A 41 -4.56 -10.38 -8.44
CA PRO A 41 -5.70 -11.24 -8.68
C PRO A 41 -5.27 -12.53 -9.37
N GLU A 42 -5.77 -13.65 -8.87
CA GLU A 42 -5.39 -15.01 -9.26
C GLU A 42 -6.31 -15.55 -10.37
N PRO A 43 -5.82 -16.44 -11.25
CA PRO A 43 -6.66 -17.11 -12.23
C PRO A 43 -7.61 -18.10 -11.56
N TYR A 44 -8.90 -17.92 -11.80
CA TYR A 44 -9.99 -18.81 -11.42
C TYR A 44 -10.57 -19.47 -12.67
N TYR A 45 -10.52 -20.79 -12.72
CA TYR A 45 -11.03 -21.58 -13.85
C TYR A 45 -12.51 -21.88 -13.65
N LEU A 46 -13.35 -21.48 -14.61
CA LEU A 46 -14.81 -21.64 -14.53
C LEU A 46 -15.30 -23.05 -14.92
N GLY A 47 -14.37 -23.96 -15.26
CA GLY A 47 -14.68 -25.31 -15.72
C GLY A 47 -15.19 -25.36 -17.18
N GLY A 48 -14.95 -26.48 -17.85
CA GLY A 48 -15.42 -26.74 -19.22
C GLY A 48 -14.95 -25.69 -20.25
N ARG A 49 -15.87 -25.25 -21.13
CA ARG A 49 -15.61 -24.20 -22.15
C ARG A 49 -15.76 -22.77 -21.61
N GLY A 50 -15.94 -22.59 -20.29
CA GLY A 50 -16.24 -21.29 -19.66
C GLY A 50 -15.05 -20.33 -19.55
N GLY A 51 -13.83 -20.78 -19.85
CA GLY A 51 -12.63 -19.95 -19.80
C GLY A 51 -12.05 -19.76 -18.38
N SER A 52 -11.22 -18.72 -18.22
CA SER A 52 -10.63 -18.33 -16.94
C SER A 52 -10.94 -16.86 -16.65
N ARG A 53 -11.15 -16.53 -15.37
CA ARG A 53 -11.34 -15.17 -14.88
C ARG A 53 -10.28 -14.85 -13.84
N ARG A 54 -9.92 -13.59 -13.66
CA ARG A 54 -9.06 -13.17 -12.54
C ARG A 54 -9.92 -12.75 -11.36
N VAL A 55 -9.65 -13.29 -10.17
CA VAL A 55 -10.41 -13.02 -8.94
C VAL A 55 -9.42 -12.73 -7.82
N TYR A 56 -9.76 -11.79 -6.94
CA TYR A 56 -8.93 -11.50 -5.78
C TYR A 56 -9.13 -12.55 -4.69
N PRO A 57 -8.07 -12.86 -3.91
CA PRO A 57 -8.22 -13.71 -2.72
C PRO A 57 -9.25 -13.14 -1.73
N PRO A 58 -9.93 -14.00 -0.95
CA PRO A 58 -10.85 -13.56 0.09
C PRO A 58 -10.21 -12.56 1.06
N GLY A 59 -10.97 -11.55 1.49
CA GLY A 59 -10.49 -10.48 2.37
C GLY A 59 -9.79 -9.31 1.65
N THR A 60 -9.45 -9.43 0.36
CA THR A 60 -8.82 -8.34 -0.39
C THR A 60 -9.69 -7.08 -0.44
N GLU A 61 -11.02 -7.23 -0.54
CA GLU A 61 -11.93 -6.09 -0.52
C GLU A 61 -11.83 -5.29 0.78
N LEU A 62 -11.89 -5.97 1.93
CA LEU A 62 -11.74 -5.35 3.24
C LEU A 62 -10.35 -4.71 3.41
N GLN A 63 -9.29 -5.39 2.96
CA GLN A 63 -7.94 -4.81 2.93
C GLN A 63 -7.91 -3.47 2.18
N VAL A 64 -8.45 -3.45 0.96
CA VAL A 64 -8.45 -2.26 0.09
C VAL A 64 -9.31 -1.16 0.70
N LEU A 65 -10.44 -1.50 1.32
CA LEU A 65 -11.30 -0.55 2.02
C LEU A 65 -10.59 0.11 3.21
N CYS A 66 -9.90 -0.67 4.05
CA CYS A 66 -9.09 -0.15 5.16
C CYS A 66 -8.00 0.81 4.67
N LEU A 67 -7.28 0.43 3.61
CA LEU A 67 -6.25 1.29 3.00
C LEU A 67 -6.86 2.55 2.37
N ALA A 68 -8.05 2.46 1.79
CA ALA A 68 -8.75 3.61 1.20
C ALA A 68 -9.22 4.59 2.29
N ALA A 69 -9.76 4.08 3.39
CA ALA A 69 -10.16 4.88 4.56
C ALA A 69 -8.96 5.63 5.16
N CYS A 70 -7.85 4.93 5.40
CA CYS A 70 -6.62 5.56 5.89
C CYS A 70 -6.06 6.59 4.88
N GLY A 71 -6.11 6.26 3.59
CA GLY A 71 -5.63 7.14 2.52
C GLY A 71 -6.48 8.39 2.29
N ALA A 72 -7.74 8.39 2.74
CA ALA A 72 -8.61 9.57 2.67
C ALA A 72 -8.16 10.68 3.62
N LEU A 73 -7.48 10.34 4.73
CA LEU A 73 -6.90 11.31 5.65
C LEU A 73 -5.76 12.11 5.00
N HIS A 74 -4.99 11.47 4.11
CA HIS A 74 -3.92 12.14 3.38
C HIS A 74 -3.75 11.58 1.95
N PRO A 75 -4.35 12.23 0.93
CA PRO A 75 -4.41 11.71 -0.43
C PRO A 75 -3.05 11.48 -1.11
N ARG A 76 -1.97 12.08 -0.63
CA ARG A 76 -0.60 11.95 -1.19
C ARG A 76 0.33 11.06 -0.39
N MET A 77 -0.19 10.35 0.63
CA MET A 77 0.60 9.46 1.48
C MET A 77 1.29 8.36 0.65
N SER A 78 2.55 8.08 0.97
CA SER A 78 3.29 6.99 0.33
C SER A 78 2.64 5.63 0.68
N PRO A 79 2.85 4.58 -0.13
CA PRO A 79 2.35 3.24 0.22
C PRO A 79 2.86 2.74 1.57
N PHE A 80 4.09 3.07 1.95
CA PHE A 80 4.66 2.64 3.23
C PHE A 80 4.09 3.40 4.42
N ASP A 81 3.95 4.72 4.32
CA ASP A 81 3.29 5.51 5.37
C ASP A 81 1.83 5.09 5.53
N LEU A 82 1.16 4.79 4.41
CA LEU A 82 -0.21 4.30 4.43
C LEU A 82 -0.33 2.96 5.16
N LEU A 83 0.61 2.05 4.91
CA LEU A 83 0.66 0.76 5.58
C LEU A 83 0.94 0.92 7.08
N LEU A 84 1.88 1.78 7.45
CA LEU A 84 2.17 2.08 8.86
C LEU A 84 0.97 2.71 9.55
N LEU A 85 0.30 3.67 8.90
CA LEU A 85 -0.93 4.27 9.43
C LEU A 85 -2.01 3.22 9.64
N ALA A 86 -2.28 2.37 8.65
CA ALA A 86 -3.28 1.32 8.77
C ALA A 86 -2.93 0.31 9.89
N PHE A 87 -1.63 -0.01 10.04
CA PHE A 87 -1.14 -0.90 11.09
C PHE A 87 -1.30 -0.29 12.48
N PHE A 88 -0.83 0.95 12.70
CA PHE A 88 -0.91 1.63 14.00
C PHE A 88 -2.31 2.13 14.35
N ALA A 89 -3.18 2.33 13.36
CA ALA A 89 -4.60 2.59 13.58
C ALA A 89 -5.42 1.32 13.86
N GLU A 90 -4.76 0.17 13.97
CA GLU A 90 -5.39 -1.14 14.20
C GLU A 90 -6.53 -1.43 13.20
N ALA A 91 -6.34 -0.99 11.95
CA ALA A 91 -7.30 -1.29 10.90
C ALA A 91 -7.44 -2.82 10.75
N PRO A 92 -8.64 -3.35 10.51
CA PRO A 92 -8.89 -4.80 10.46
C PRO A 92 -8.38 -5.40 9.14
N LEU A 93 -7.07 -5.33 8.92
CA LEU A 93 -6.35 -5.85 7.75
C LEU A 93 -6.41 -7.39 7.78
N PRO A 94 -7.12 -8.05 6.84
CA PRO A 94 -7.26 -9.51 6.85
C PRO A 94 -5.94 -10.25 6.67
N PHE A 95 -4.95 -9.59 6.07
CA PHE A 95 -3.58 -10.06 6.03
C PHE A 95 -2.65 -8.86 6.22
N ILE A 96 -1.60 -9.05 7.02
CA ILE A 96 -0.57 -8.04 7.25
C ILE A 96 0.50 -8.21 6.16
N PRO A 97 0.72 -7.21 5.28
CA PRO A 97 1.79 -7.22 4.30
C PRO A 97 3.16 -7.17 4.99
N THR A 98 3.65 -8.33 5.45
CA THR A 98 4.78 -8.41 6.39
C THR A 98 6.07 -7.87 5.79
N GLU A 99 6.40 -8.21 4.54
CA GLU A 99 7.60 -7.71 3.88
C GLU A 99 7.54 -6.20 3.61
N PRO A 100 6.45 -5.64 3.03
CA PRO A 100 6.27 -4.20 2.96
C PRO A 100 6.28 -3.49 4.32
N LEU A 101 5.73 -4.11 5.38
CA LEU A 101 5.73 -3.56 6.73
C LEU A 101 7.14 -3.50 7.32
N LYS A 102 7.92 -4.58 7.19
CA LYS A 102 9.34 -4.59 7.59
C LYS A 102 10.13 -3.53 6.85
N ALA A 103 9.91 -3.39 5.54
CA ALA A 103 10.56 -2.35 4.75
C ALA A 103 10.16 -0.94 5.20
N ALA A 104 8.88 -0.70 5.46
CA ALA A 104 8.38 0.58 5.97
C ALA A 104 8.99 0.91 7.34
N LEU A 105 9.00 -0.05 8.27
CA LEU A 105 9.62 0.09 9.59
C LEU A 105 11.12 0.35 9.46
N ALA A 106 11.83 -0.40 8.61
CA ALA A 106 13.26 -0.21 8.37
C ALA A 106 13.55 1.21 7.85
N LEU A 107 12.74 1.73 6.93
CA LEU A 107 12.90 3.10 6.43
C LEU A 107 12.71 4.15 7.53
N VAL A 108 11.68 4.00 8.36
CA VAL A 108 11.43 4.93 9.47
C VAL A 108 12.53 4.86 10.53
N TYR A 109 12.91 3.65 10.96
CA TYR A 109 13.87 3.46 12.05
C TYR A 109 15.33 3.63 11.63
N PHE A 110 15.72 3.21 10.43
CA PHE A 110 17.10 3.34 9.96
C PHE A 110 17.34 4.61 9.15
N GLY A 111 16.33 5.14 8.44
CA GLY A 111 16.42 6.45 7.81
C GLY A 111 16.66 7.53 8.85
N SER A 112 15.88 7.54 9.92
CA SER A 112 16.09 8.46 11.05
C SER A 112 17.46 8.31 11.72
N ARG A 113 18.04 7.09 11.76
CA ARG A 113 19.41 6.89 12.28
C ARG A 113 20.50 7.43 11.36
N ALA A 114 20.31 7.37 10.04
CA ALA A 114 21.25 7.96 9.09
C ALA A 114 21.21 9.49 9.21
N ASP A 115 20.01 10.08 9.21
CA ASP A 115 19.82 11.52 9.38
C ASP A 115 20.38 12.02 10.72
N GLN A 116 20.13 11.30 11.82
CA GLN A 116 20.70 11.64 13.14
C GLN A 116 22.22 11.57 13.18
N ARG A 117 22.83 10.62 12.45
CA ARG A 117 24.28 10.50 12.39
C ARG A 117 24.89 11.65 11.60
N ASP A 118 24.28 12.01 10.48
CA ASP A 118 24.74 13.12 9.65
C ASP A 118 24.58 14.47 10.37
N GLU A 119 23.47 14.66 11.10
CA GLU A 119 23.27 15.80 11.98
C GLU A 119 24.34 15.86 13.07
N GLN A 120 24.60 14.76 13.79
CA GLN A 120 25.63 14.70 14.83
C GLN A 120 27.03 14.97 14.26
N GLN A 121 27.37 14.39 13.11
CA GLN A 121 28.65 14.62 12.45
C GLN A 121 28.82 16.07 12.04
N SER A 122 27.77 16.72 11.52
CA SER A 122 27.81 18.14 11.16
C SER A 122 28.07 19.06 12.36
N VAL A 123 27.56 18.69 13.54
CA VAL A 123 27.84 19.41 14.79
C VAL A 123 29.29 19.25 15.21
N PHE A 124 29.87 18.05 15.09
CA PHE A 124 31.29 17.81 15.36
C PHE A 124 32.22 18.55 14.39
N ASP A 125 31.90 18.53 13.09
CA ASP A 125 32.70 19.21 12.07
C ASP A 125 32.64 20.75 12.20
N ALA A 126 31.61 21.29 12.88
CA ALA A 126 31.45 22.71 13.15
C ALA A 126 32.24 23.23 14.37
N ILE A 127 32.88 22.35 15.16
CA ILE A 127 33.73 22.76 16.27
C ILE A 127 35.10 23.19 15.70
N PRO A 128 35.54 24.45 15.88
CA PRO A 128 36.86 24.88 15.43
C PRO A 128 37.94 24.06 16.13
N ALA A 129 38.91 23.57 15.36
CA ALA A 129 40.12 23.00 15.93
C ALA A 129 40.98 24.15 16.49
N ASP A 130 41.09 24.21 17.82
CA ASP A 130 42.04 25.09 18.52
C ASP A 130 43.51 24.69 18.25
#